data_AF-A0A367WWG1-F1
#
_entry.id   AF-A0A367WWG1-F1
#
_cell.length_a   1.000
_cell.length_b   1.000
_cell.length_c   1.000
_cell.angle_alpha   90.00
_cell.angle_beta   90.00
_cell.angle_gamma   90.00
#
_symmetry.space_group_name_H-M   'P 1'
#
loop_
_entity.id
_entity.type
_entity.pdbx_description
1 polymer ?
#
loop_
_entity_poly.entity_id
_entity_poly.type
_entity_poly.pdbx_seq_one_letter_code
_entity_poly.pdbx_strand_id
1 'polypeptide(L)'
;MFARPLRWLPVLLVLLFAGPEDAFAHGAGWQLVDSDTTVRYRFGYTDGSPMAFAEIVITAPDGKIWQKARTDRTGHFAFAVDPASETDGPAGKWHLKVADGMGHVVQLSHQPDSAPNPEQTEHASSNAMQGTSALFDLPLWADILFGLSLLANLFGGLLIWRQHAWKKLSVHEQ
;
A
#
# COMPACT_ATOMS: atom_id res chain seq x y z
N MET A 1 -43.63 -24.32 -40.94
CA MET A 1 -43.19 -24.86 -39.63
C MET A 1 -42.88 -23.68 -38.73
N PHE A 2 -43.82 -23.22 -37.92
CA PHE A 2 -43.55 -22.25 -36.85
C PHE A 2 -44.18 -22.78 -35.57
N ALA A 3 -43.34 -22.91 -34.55
CA ALA A 3 -43.61 -23.62 -33.32
C ALA A 3 -44.63 -22.89 -32.43
N ARG A 4 -45.43 -23.68 -31.71
CA ARG A 4 -46.50 -23.26 -30.80
C ARG A 4 -45.93 -22.43 -29.62
N PRO A 5 -46.29 -21.15 -29.45
CA PRO A 5 -45.86 -20.36 -28.28
C PRO A 5 -46.66 -20.69 -27.01
N LEU A 6 -47.70 -21.53 -27.12
CA LEU A 6 -48.71 -21.74 -26.08
C LEU A 6 -48.20 -22.40 -24.79
N ARG A 7 -47.01 -23.04 -24.81
CA ARG A 7 -46.43 -23.68 -23.62
C ARG A 7 -45.93 -22.70 -22.57
N TRP A 8 -45.65 -21.44 -22.94
CA TRP A 8 -45.11 -20.43 -22.04
C TRP A 8 -46.18 -19.50 -21.45
N LEU A 9 -47.42 -19.58 -21.96
CA LEU A 9 -48.55 -18.79 -21.48
C LEU A 9 -48.79 -18.90 -19.96
N PRO A 10 -48.78 -20.09 -19.32
CA PRO A 10 -49.00 -20.17 -17.88
C PRO A 10 -47.84 -19.57 -17.07
N VAL A 11 -46.60 -19.67 -17.55
CA VAL A 11 -45.43 -19.06 -16.89
C VAL A 11 -45.52 -17.53 -16.93
N LEU A 12 -45.91 -16.99 -18.08
CA LEU A 12 -46.15 -15.56 -18.26
C LEU A 12 -47.30 -15.07 -17.37
N LEU A 13 -48.38 -15.84 -17.25
CA LEU A 13 -49.51 -15.50 -16.39
C LEU A 13 -49.11 -15.49 -14.91
N VAL A 14 -48.33 -16.47 -14.45
CA VAL A 14 -47.82 -16.54 -13.07
C VAL A 14 -46.91 -15.34 -12.76
N LEU A 15 -46.02 -14.96 -13.67
CA LEU A 15 -45.17 -13.77 -13.51
C LEU A 15 -45.97 -12.47 -13.48
N LEU A 16 -47.09 -12.39 -14.22
CA LEU A 16 -47.96 -11.22 -14.21
C LEU A 16 -48.73 -11.05 -12.89
N PHE A 17 -49.06 -12.15 -12.21
CA PHE A 17 -49.78 -12.17 -10.93
C PHE A 17 -48.87 -12.18 -9.70
N ALA A 18 -47.54 -12.21 -9.88
CA ALA A 18 -46.57 -12.28 -8.77
C ALA A 18 -46.52 -11.00 -7.89
N GLY A 19 -47.15 -9.90 -8.30
CA GLY A 19 -47.25 -8.66 -7.52
C GLY A 19 -45.91 -7.89 -7.40
N PRO A 20 -45.95 -6.57 -7.15
CA PRO A 20 -44.75 -5.82 -6.80
C PRO A 20 -44.36 -6.13 -5.35
N GLU A 21 -43.17 -6.71 -5.16
CA GLU A 21 -42.54 -6.88 -3.85
C GLU A 21 -41.55 -5.75 -3.59
N ASP A 22 -41.35 -5.41 -2.33
CA ASP A 22 -40.33 -4.42 -1.94
C ASP A 22 -38.94 -4.99 -2.23
N ALA A 23 -38.32 -4.49 -3.30
CA ALA A 23 -36.90 -4.71 -3.54
C ALA A 23 -36.11 -3.86 -2.55
N PHE A 24 -35.45 -4.48 -1.56
CA PHE A 24 -34.50 -3.83 -0.65
C PHE A 24 -33.20 -3.41 -1.39
N ALA A 25 -33.34 -2.67 -2.47
CA ALA A 25 -32.25 -2.05 -3.21
C ALA A 25 -31.80 -0.81 -2.45
N HIS A 26 -30.57 -0.83 -1.94
CA HIS A 26 -29.99 0.32 -1.28
C HIS A 26 -29.58 1.35 -2.34
N GLY A 27 -29.97 2.60 -2.14
CA GLY A 27 -29.45 3.72 -2.92
C GLY A 27 -28.07 4.13 -2.44
N ALA A 28 -27.18 4.50 -3.36
CA ALA A 28 -25.93 5.17 -3.01
C ALA A 28 -26.17 6.67 -2.87
N GLY A 29 -25.64 7.27 -1.80
CA GLY A 29 -25.68 8.71 -1.55
C GLY A 29 -24.27 9.26 -1.35
N TRP A 30 -24.16 10.58 -1.29
CA TRP A 30 -22.92 11.27 -0.96
C TRP A 30 -23.21 12.46 -0.05
N GLN A 31 -22.22 12.82 0.76
CA GLN A 31 -22.21 14.03 1.56
C GLN A 31 -20.78 14.56 1.59
N LEU A 32 -20.64 15.89 1.65
CA LEU A 32 -19.34 16.51 1.90
C LEU A 32 -19.14 16.58 3.41
N VAL A 33 -18.10 15.93 3.90
CA VAL A 33 -17.63 16.05 5.28
C VAL A 33 -16.26 16.70 5.22
N ASP A 34 -16.19 17.93 5.70
CA ASP A 34 -14.92 18.61 5.92
C ASP A 34 -14.53 18.41 7.39
N SER A 35 -13.28 18.03 7.65
CA SER A 35 -12.80 17.72 8.99
C SER A 35 -11.33 18.09 9.13
N ASP A 36 -11.02 18.74 10.25
CA ASP A 36 -9.65 19.08 10.67
C ASP A 36 -8.78 17.83 10.90
N THR A 37 -9.39 16.63 11.02
CA THR A 37 -8.67 15.36 11.17
C THR A 37 -8.24 14.73 9.85
N THR A 38 -8.59 15.33 8.70
CA THR A 38 -8.23 14.80 7.38
C THR A 38 -6.80 15.19 7.00
N VAL A 39 -5.93 14.21 6.84
CA VAL A 39 -4.57 14.39 6.33
C VAL A 39 -4.47 13.93 4.88
N ARG A 40 -3.91 14.77 4.02
CA ARG A 40 -3.59 14.42 2.63
C ARG A 40 -2.11 14.10 2.49
N TYR A 41 -1.80 12.89 2.05
CA TYR A 41 -0.45 12.45 1.70
C TYR A 41 -0.21 12.54 0.19
N ARG A 42 1.06 12.77 -0.19
CA ARG A 42 1.54 12.59 -1.56
C ARG A 42 2.69 11.59 -1.55
N PHE A 43 2.55 10.52 -2.32
CA PHE A 43 3.55 9.47 -2.50
C PHE A 43 4.20 9.56 -3.88
N GLY A 44 5.51 9.39 -3.94
CA GLY A 44 6.26 9.38 -5.18
C GLY A 44 7.68 8.90 -4.99
N TYR A 45 8.42 8.90 -6.09
CA TYR A 45 9.81 8.49 -6.16
C TYR A 45 10.74 9.68 -5.97
N THR A 46 12.01 9.42 -5.68
CA THR A 46 13.03 10.46 -5.45
C THR A 46 13.29 11.35 -6.68
N ASP A 47 12.90 10.91 -7.87
CA ASP A 47 12.91 11.71 -9.11
C ASP A 47 11.72 12.68 -9.24
N GLY A 48 10.80 12.67 -8.27
CA GLY A 48 9.61 13.52 -8.20
C GLY A 48 8.38 12.93 -8.89
N SER A 49 8.51 11.82 -9.62
CA SER A 49 7.38 11.16 -10.28
C SER A 49 6.42 10.52 -9.26
N PRO A 50 5.10 10.48 -9.55
CA PRO A 50 4.11 10.00 -8.58
C PRO A 50 4.09 8.47 -8.52
N MET A 51 3.88 7.93 -7.31
CA MET A 51 3.46 6.55 -7.13
C MET A 51 1.97 6.46 -7.45
N ALA A 52 1.61 6.53 -8.74
CA ALA A 52 0.22 6.54 -9.19
C ALA A 52 -0.43 5.16 -9.02
N PHE A 53 -1.66 5.13 -8.51
CA PHE A 53 -2.45 3.91 -8.29
C PHE A 53 -1.75 2.82 -7.45
N ALA A 54 -0.75 3.21 -6.66
CA ALA A 54 -0.04 2.34 -5.73
C ALA A 54 -0.99 1.84 -4.64
N GLU A 55 -0.84 0.58 -4.25
CA GLU A 55 -1.65 -0.04 -3.21
C GLU A 55 -1.29 0.57 -1.85
N ILE A 56 -2.32 0.91 -1.07
CA ILE A 56 -2.19 1.37 0.31
C ILE A 56 -2.90 0.36 1.21
N VAL A 57 -2.17 -0.15 2.21
CA VAL A 57 -2.74 -0.94 3.31
C VAL A 57 -2.60 -0.14 4.59
N ILE A 58 -3.74 0.15 5.22
CA ILE A 58 -3.83 0.85 6.49
C ILE A 58 -4.07 -0.17 7.59
N THR A 59 -3.21 -0.15 8.60
CA THR A 59 -3.33 -0.97 9.80
C THR A 59 -3.68 -0.08 10.98
N ALA A 60 -4.75 -0.44 11.69
CA ALA A 60 -5.19 0.24 12.90
C ALA A 60 -4.21 0.00 14.07
N PRO A 61 -4.29 0.82 15.14
CA PRO A 61 -3.53 0.62 16.37
C PRO A 61 -3.64 -0.79 17.00
N ASP A 62 -4.75 -1.51 16.76
CA ASP A 62 -4.93 -2.88 17.23
C ASP A 62 -4.22 -3.94 16.37
N GLY A 63 -3.51 -3.52 15.33
CA GLY A 63 -2.74 -4.37 14.42
C GLY A 63 -3.56 -4.98 13.28
N LYS A 64 -4.86 -4.70 13.17
CA LYS A 64 -5.70 -5.22 12.09
C LYS A 64 -5.70 -4.30 10.88
N ILE A 65 -5.89 -4.90 9.70
CA ILE A 65 -6.11 -4.13 8.47
C ILE A 65 -7.45 -3.42 8.60
N TRP A 66 -7.41 -2.09 8.56
CA TRP A 66 -8.58 -1.23 8.62
C TRP A 66 -9.12 -0.92 7.23
N GLN A 67 -8.23 -0.54 6.32
CA GLN A 67 -8.60 -0.11 4.98
C GLN A 67 -7.55 -0.56 3.96
N LYS A 68 -8.05 -0.92 2.77
CA LYS A 68 -7.24 -1.05 1.56
C LYS A 68 -7.67 0.03 0.57
N ALA A 69 -6.70 0.74 0.02
CA ALA A 69 -6.92 1.85 -0.89
C ALA A 69 -5.87 1.86 -1.99
N ARG A 70 -5.97 2.86 -2.87
CA ARG A 70 -4.93 3.21 -3.83
C ARG A 70 -4.72 4.71 -3.83
N THR A 71 -3.50 5.12 -4.12
CA THR A 71 -3.24 6.52 -4.48
C THR A 71 -3.98 6.90 -5.77
N ASP A 72 -4.25 8.19 -5.95
CA ASP A 72 -4.77 8.69 -7.23
C ASP A 72 -3.68 8.75 -8.32
N ARG A 73 -4.06 9.24 -9.51
CA ARG A 73 -3.16 9.39 -10.66
C ARG A 73 -1.94 10.29 -10.38
N THR A 74 -2.05 11.18 -9.41
CA THR A 74 -1.02 12.15 -9.01
C THR A 74 -0.27 11.74 -7.74
N GLY A 75 -0.53 10.54 -7.22
CA GLY A 75 0.12 9.97 -6.05
C GLY A 75 -0.50 10.40 -4.72
N HIS A 76 -1.69 11.01 -4.70
CA HIS A 76 -2.31 11.48 -3.47
C HIS A 76 -3.23 10.44 -2.83
N PHE A 77 -3.36 10.54 -1.52
CA PHE A 77 -4.34 9.80 -0.72
C PHE A 77 -4.78 10.66 0.47
N ALA A 78 -6.08 10.72 0.73
CA ALA A 78 -6.64 11.39 1.90
C ALA A 78 -7.00 10.34 2.95
N PHE A 79 -6.53 10.55 4.17
CA PHE A 79 -6.79 9.68 5.31
C PHE A 79 -7.41 10.51 6.42
N ALA A 80 -8.54 10.06 6.95
CA ALA A 80 -9.22 10.68 8.07
C ALA A 80 -9.66 9.57 9.02
N VAL A 81 -9.37 9.77 10.30
CA VAL A 81 -9.87 8.95 11.41
C VAL A 81 -10.27 9.90 12.52
N ASP A 82 -11.46 9.71 13.08
CA ASP A 82 -11.91 10.47 14.23
C ASP A 82 -11.57 9.68 15.51
N PRO A 83 -10.59 10.12 16.32
CA PRO A 83 -10.20 9.41 17.53
C PRO A 83 -11.29 9.43 18.61
N ALA A 84 -12.31 10.30 18.50
CA ALA A 84 -13.45 10.35 19.41
C ALA A 84 -14.59 9.40 19.03
N SER A 85 -14.55 8.82 17.83
CA SER A 85 -15.58 7.92 17.32
C SER A 85 -15.12 6.47 17.44
N GLU A 86 -15.77 5.70 18.31
CA GLU A 86 -15.51 4.25 18.45
C GLU A 86 -15.77 3.49 17.13
N THR A 87 -16.59 4.07 16.25
CA THR A 87 -16.87 3.55 14.91
C THR A 87 -15.83 3.93 13.85
N ASP A 88 -15.14 5.06 13.99
CA ASP A 88 -14.19 5.55 12.96
C ASP A 88 -12.72 5.19 13.25
N GLY A 89 -12.42 4.71 14.46
CA GLY A 89 -11.22 3.92 14.73
C GLY A 89 -10.61 4.18 16.11
N PRO A 90 -9.82 3.23 16.64
CA PRO A 90 -9.23 3.37 17.95
C PRO A 90 -8.19 4.49 18.00
N ALA A 91 -8.09 5.16 19.15
CA ALA A 91 -7.01 6.09 19.43
C ALA A 91 -5.65 5.36 19.38
N GLY A 92 -4.65 5.99 18.78
CA GLY A 92 -3.29 5.46 18.74
C GLY A 92 -2.58 5.67 17.41
N LYS A 93 -1.50 4.91 17.22
CA LYS A 93 -0.62 4.99 16.07
C LYS A 93 -1.14 4.09 14.95
N TRP A 94 -1.46 4.71 13.82
CA TRP A 94 -1.87 4.07 12.58
C TRP A 94 -0.65 3.82 11.70
N HIS A 95 -0.66 2.73 10.94
CA HIS A 95 0.42 2.38 10.03
C HIS A 95 -0.08 2.35 8.60
N LEU A 96 0.59 3.05 7.71
CA LEU A 96 0.31 3.07 6.28
C LEU A 96 1.47 2.41 5.55
N LYS A 97 1.18 1.35 4.79
CA LYS A 97 2.13 0.72 3.87
C LYS A 97 1.67 0.98 2.44
N VAL A 98 2.51 1.64 1.65
CA VAL A 98 2.25 1.96 0.25
C VAL A 98 3.22 1.18 -0.63
N ALA A 99 2.72 0.47 -1.63
CA ALA A 99 3.53 -0.36 -2.53
C ALA A 99 3.09 -0.22 -3.99
N ASP A 100 4.05 -0.13 -4.91
CA ASP A 100 3.79 -0.05 -6.36
C ASP A 100 3.71 -1.44 -7.05
N GLY A 101 3.97 -2.51 -6.32
CA GLY A 101 4.02 -3.88 -6.85
C GLY A 101 5.30 -4.21 -7.64
N MET A 102 6.23 -3.27 -7.78
CA MET A 102 7.53 -3.45 -8.46
C MET A 102 8.71 -3.50 -7.49
N GLY A 103 8.45 -3.36 -6.19
CA GLY A 103 9.45 -3.48 -5.12
C GLY A 103 9.68 -2.18 -4.35
N HIS A 104 9.07 -1.07 -4.75
CA HIS A 104 9.13 0.17 -4.00
C HIS A 104 8.04 0.20 -2.94
N VAL A 105 8.44 0.39 -1.68
CA VAL A 105 7.54 0.39 -0.52
C VAL A 105 7.83 1.59 0.36
N VAL A 106 6.79 2.33 0.71
CA VAL A 106 6.83 3.38 1.73
C VAL A 106 6.06 2.89 2.96
N GLN A 107 6.66 3.01 4.13
CA GLN A 107 6.00 2.76 5.41
C GLN A 107 6.02 4.04 6.24
N LEU A 108 4.85 4.49 6.68
CA LEU A 108 4.75 5.64 7.58
C LEU A 108 3.78 5.34 8.70
N SER A 109 3.90 6.12 9.77
CA SER A 109 2.97 6.07 10.88
C SER A 109 2.28 7.40 11.07
N HIS A 110 0.97 7.36 11.29
CA HIS A 110 0.13 8.53 11.55
C HIS A 110 -0.43 8.43 12.95
N GLN A 111 -0.40 9.53 13.71
CA GLN A 111 -1.05 9.62 15.01
C GLN A 111 -1.99 10.84 14.96
N PRO A 112 -3.31 10.65 15.14
CA PRO A 112 -4.25 11.75 15.19
C PRO A 112 -3.98 12.58 16.45
N ASP A 113 -3.62 13.86 16.30
CA ASP A 113 -3.46 14.75 17.44
C ASP A 113 -4.84 15.02 18.08
N SER A 114 -4.94 14.86 19.39
CA SER A 114 -6.21 15.03 20.14
C SER A 114 -6.56 16.49 20.44
N ALA A 115 -5.78 17.46 19.95
CA ALA A 115 -6.06 18.89 20.06
C ALA A 115 -5.35 19.65 18.93
N PRO A 116 -5.97 20.70 18.35
CA PRO A 116 -5.27 21.58 17.41
C PRO A 116 -4.22 22.37 18.21
N ASN A 117 -2.96 21.93 18.15
CA ASN A 117 -1.86 22.75 18.62
C ASN A 117 -1.53 23.76 17.51
N PRO A 118 -1.77 25.07 17.68
CA PRO A 118 -1.48 26.07 16.65
C PRO A 118 0.03 26.17 16.31
N GLU A 119 0.90 25.53 17.10
CA GLU A 119 2.35 25.51 16.92
C GLU A 119 2.87 24.37 16.02
N GLN A 120 2.02 23.44 15.54
CA GLN A 120 2.44 22.40 14.57
C GLN A 120 2.21 22.78 13.10
N THR A 121 1.75 24.00 12.83
CA THR A 121 1.68 24.59 11.48
C THR A 121 3.07 24.82 10.86
N GLU A 122 4.15 24.52 11.59
CA GLU A 122 5.54 24.68 11.14
C GLU A 122 6.33 23.37 10.98
N HIS A 123 5.69 22.20 10.86
CA HIS A 123 6.36 21.06 10.24
C HIS A 123 6.36 21.19 8.71
N ALA A 124 7.23 22.11 8.27
CA ALA A 124 7.90 22.18 6.99
C ALA A 124 7.13 21.59 5.80
N SER A 125 6.67 22.50 4.93
CA SER A 125 6.70 22.28 3.48
C SER A 125 8.12 21.91 3.04
N SER A 126 8.54 20.68 3.31
CA SER A 126 9.61 20.05 2.57
C SER A 126 8.97 19.54 1.28
N ASN A 127 9.20 20.25 0.18
CA ASN A 127 8.84 19.77 -1.17
C ASN A 127 9.67 18.54 -1.59
N ALA A 128 10.58 18.08 -0.72
CA ALA A 128 11.42 16.91 -0.94
C ALA A 128 10.70 15.67 -0.41
N MET A 129 10.54 14.66 -1.26
CA MET A 129 10.03 13.36 -0.83
C MET A 129 11.03 12.73 0.13
N GLN A 130 10.58 12.47 1.34
CA GLN A 130 11.38 11.78 2.35
C GLN A 130 11.44 10.29 2.00
N GLY A 131 12.61 9.81 1.61
CA GLY A 131 12.86 8.40 1.36
C GLY A 131 12.74 7.57 2.63
N THR A 132 12.34 6.31 2.49
CA THR A 132 12.41 5.32 3.57
C THR A 132 13.88 5.03 3.86
N SER A 133 14.30 5.07 5.12
CA SER A 133 15.66 4.74 5.54
C SER A 133 16.03 3.34 5.03
N ALA A 134 17.29 3.15 4.64
CA ALA A 134 17.79 1.84 4.28
C ALA A 134 17.51 0.83 5.41
N LEU A 135 17.39 -0.47 5.07
CA LEU A 135 17.14 -1.57 6.03
C LEU A 135 18.10 -1.58 7.24
N PHE A 136 19.25 -0.92 7.10
CA PHE A 136 20.22 -0.69 8.17
C PHE A 136 20.48 0.82 8.25
N ASP A 137 20.08 1.43 9.36
CA ASP A 137 20.37 2.84 9.66
C ASP A 137 21.78 2.94 10.26
N LEU A 138 22.78 2.60 9.44
CA LEU A 138 24.18 2.60 9.82
C LEU A 138 24.83 3.95 9.47
N PRO A 139 25.85 4.38 10.23
CA PRO A 139 26.61 5.55 9.83
C PRO A 139 27.31 5.28 8.49
N LEU A 140 27.44 6.31 7.63
CA LEU A 140 27.92 6.20 6.24
C LEU A 140 29.18 5.35 6.06
N TRP A 141 30.13 5.44 7.00
CA TRP A 141 31.37 4.67 6.96
C TRP A 141 31.13 3.17 7.12
N ALA A 142 30.17 2.77 7.97
CA ALA A 142 29.84 1.37 8.22
C ALA A 142 29.17 0.74 7.00
N ASP A 143 28.30 1.47 6.30
CA ASP A 143 27.70 1.02 5.03
C ASP A 143 28.76 0.79 3.95
N ILE A 144 29.72 1.71 3.82
CA ILE A 144 30.83 1.57 2.87
C ILE A 144 31.69 0.34 3.21
N LEU A 145 32.05 0.15 4.48
CA LEU A 145 32.84 -1.01 4.92
C LEU A 145 32.07 -2.32 4.72
N PHE A 146 30.77 -2.33 4.98
CA PHE A 146 29.92 -3.49 4.76
C PHE A 146 29.86 -3.87 3.27
N GLY A 147 29.66 -2.89 2.38
CA GLY A 147 29.68 -3.09 0.94
C GLY A 147 31.02 -3.62 0.42
N LEU A 148 32.14 -3.04 0.88
CA LEU A 148 33.49 -3.52 0.53
C LEU A 148 33.76 -4.94 1.02
N SER A 149 33.33 -5.28 2.24
CA SER A 149 33.45 -6.63 2.80
C SER A 149 32.70 -7.67 1.98
N LEU A 150 31.47 -7.34 1.56
CA LEU A 150 30.64 -8.22 0.74
C LEU A 150 31.30 -8.51 -0.62
N LEU A 151 31.82 -7.47 -1.29
CA LEU A 151 32.54 -7.60 -2.55
C LEU A 151 33.82 -8.44 -2.40
N ALA A 152 34.63 -8.15 -1.38
CA ALA A 152 35.88 -8.87 -1.14
C ALA A 152 35.64 -10.37 -0.91
N ASN A 153 34.62 -10.73 -0.13
CA ASN A 153 34.29 -12.13 0.13
C ASN A 153 33.70 -12.83 -1.10
N LEU A 154 32.85 -12.16 -1.87
CA LEU A 154 32.25 -12.72 -3.08
C LEU A 154 33.31 -13.02 -4.15
N PHE A 155 34.15 -12.03 -4.48
CA PHE A 155 35.20 -12.18 -5.49
C PHE A 155 36.33 -13.10 -5.00
N GLY A 156 36.74 -12.98 -3.74
CA GLY A 156 37.71 -13.88 -3.13
C GLY A 156 37.26 -15.33 -3.17
N GLY A 157 36.00 -15.59 -2.78
CA GLY A 157 35.39 -16.92 -2.86
C GLY A 157 35.33 -17.46 -4.29
N LEU A 158 34.94 -16.64 -5.27
CA LEU A 158 34.90 -17.05 -6.68
C LEU A 158 36.29 -17.43 -7.23
N LEU A 159 37.32 -16.67 -6.87
CA LEU A 159 38.69 -16.95 -7.30
C LEU A 159 39.23 -18.25 -6.69
N ILE A 160 39.02 -18.46 -5.39
CA ILE A 160 39.42 -19.70 -4.71
C ILE A 160 38.67 -20.90 -5.30
N TRP A 161 37.37 -20.76 -5.55
CA TRP A 161 36.58 -21.82 -6.18
C TRP A 161 37.08 -22.13 -7.59
N ARG A 162 37.32 -21.12 -8.44
CA ARG A 162 37.90 -21.34 -9.78
C ARG A 162 39.23 -22.08 -9.71
N GLN A 163 40.13 -21.68 -8.81
CA GLN A 163 41.42 -22.34 -8.63
C GLN A 163 41.27 -23.80 -8.18
N HIS A 164 40.33 -24.09 -7.28
CA HIS A 164 40.06 -25.46 -6.83
C HIS A 164 39.41 -26.33 -7.91
N ALA A 165 38.51 -25.76 -8.73
CA ALA A 165 37.87 -26.46 -9.84
C ALA A 165 38.88 -26.86 -10.92
N TRP A 166 39.83 -25.99 -11.24
CA TRP A 166 40.84 -26.24 -12.27
C TRP A 166 41.85 -27.30 -11.86
N LYS A 167 42.23 -27.34 -10.58
CA LYS A 167 43.10 -28.40 -10.02
C LYS A 167 42.44 -29.78 -10.07
N LYS A 168 41.12 -29.89 -9.94
CA LYS A 168 40.40 -31.18 -10.05
C LYS A 168 40.33 -31.69 -11.49
N LEU A 169 40.21 -30.79 -12.47
CA LEU A 169 40.18 -31.16 -13.90
C LEU A 169 41.54 -31.68 -14.38
N SER A 170 42.65 -31.04 -13.97
CA SER A 170 44.00 -31.47 -14.35
C SER A 170 44.43 -32.81 -13.74
N VAL A 171 43.81 -33.25 -12.65
CA VAL A 171 44.11 -34.53 -11.98
C VAL A 171 43.33 -35.69 -12.62
N HIS A 172 42.26 -35.43 -13.37
CA HIS A 172 41.49 -36.45 -14.08
C HIS A 172 41.94 -36.68 -15.54
N GLU A 173 42.86 -35.87 -16.08
CA GLU A 173 43.47 -36.06 -17.41
C GLU A 173 44.83 -36.82 -17.38
N GLN A 174 45.25 -37.35 -16.22
CA GLN A 174 46.40 -38.27 -16.09
C GLN A 174 45.92 -39.68 -15.77
#